data_AF-Q4ZLF7-F1
#
_entry.id   AF-Q4ZLF7-F1
#
_cell.length_a   1.000
_cell.length_b   1.000
_cell.length_c   1.000
_cell.angle_alpha   90.00
_cell.angle_beta   90.00
_cell.angle_gamma   90.00
#
_symmetry.space_group_name_H-M   'P 1'
#
loop_
_entity.id
_entity.type
_entity.pdbx_description
1 polymer ?
#
loop_
_entity_poly.entity_id
_entity_poly.type
_entity_poly.pdbx_seq_one_letter_code
_entity_poly.pdbx_strand_id
1 'polypeptide(L)'
;MSLVVGQLISDMERDDLHREVYRTQGKLTSCFGYDSMGRKAWQYATTLPAEKLSQIQNPLIKPERYVEHAYNPIHRRYEYDPAGELSRTLDKLRGETQYEYEANGQLLARNTGRVVDGEEFRYDAAANRLNFNTSRFDHVKDNRLRQWANHEYKYDAWGNLIEKTVGIVRWQTFTYDCENRLVKTETMADTQVESTSSYQYDSLGRRVAKQSEIKGHTGQKRFLWQGLRMLREESPGQSSLYLYEPGSYAPLARVDEKEGEVENKVYYFHTDQIGTPLEMTDAEGQIVWQAKYRAWGAVEKVVVNEVEQNLRFQGQYFDVETGLHYNTFRYYDPEIGRFITQDPIGLLGGENLYKYVPNPTTWVDPWGWECWSTARKNYWKAEAKNPTQTYSPANMARMTKGQAPRMKVEVINRKTGKPEIKDVSMELHHRDIPQRVGGDGVHQAGNLDALTPWAHESVAFRHTGYRFVDMIKGLDTWVK
;
A
#
# COMPACT_ATOMS: atom_id res chain seq x y z
N MET A 1 22.08 -0.99 6.67
CA MET A 1 22.27 -1.90 7.81
C MET A 1 21.10 -1.79 8.78
N SER A 2 20.40 -2.89 9.02
CA SER A 2 19.38 -2.99 10.08
C SER A 2 19.90 -3.91 11.19
N LEU A 3 19.99 -3.39 12.42
CA LEU A 3 20.56 -4.08 13.57
C LEU A 3 19.49 -4.25 14.66
N VAL A 4 19.46 -5.44 15.30
CA VAL A 4 18.74 -5.69 16.55
C VAL A 4 19.74 -6.32 17.50
N VAL A 5 20.01 -5.67 18.65
CA VAL A 5 20.90 -6.17 19.72
C VAL A 5 22.26 -6.68 19.18
N GLY A 6 22.92 -5.90 18.31
CA GLY A 6 24.24 -6.23 17.77
C GLY A 6 24.28 -7.33 16.70
N GLN A 7 23.15 -7.96 16.38
CA GLN A 7 23.03 -8.92 15.28
C GLN A 7 22.66 -8.20 13.97
N LEU A 8 23.42 -8.48 12.91
CA LEU A 8 23.07 -8.06 11.55
C LEU A 8 21.87 -8.88 11.06
N ILE A 9 20.73 -8.20 10.89
CA ILE A 9 19.52 -8.83 10.34
C ILE A 9 19.53 -8.78 8.82
N SER A 10 19.82 -7.61 8.27
CA SER A 10 19.83 -7.41 6.83
C SER A 10 20.79 -6.28 6.48
N ASP A 11 21.58 -6.55 5.46
CA ASP A 11 22.40 -5.55 4.79
C ASP A 11 21.83 -5.24 3.42
N MET A 12 21.95 -3.99 2.98
CA MET A 12 21.33 -3.48 1.76
C MET A 12 22.35 -2.76 0.90
N GLU A 13 22.36 -3.08 -0.38
CA GLU A 13 23.11 -2.35 -1.38
C GLU A 13 22.15 -1.54 -2.25
N ARG A 14 22.58 -0.34 -2.65
CA ARG A 14 21.78 0.60 -3.44
C ARG A 14 22.54 1.03 -4.68
N ASP A 15 21.81 1.32 -5.75
CA ASP A 15 22.35 1.95 -6.93
C ASP A 15 22.61 3.46 -6.73
N ASP A 16 23.17 4.12 -7.75
CA ASP A 16 23.46 5.55 -7.73
C ASP A 16 22.19 6.41 -7.50
N LEU A 17 21.02 5.88 -7.85
CA LEU A 17 19.71 6.52 -7.61
C LEU A 17 19.16 6.19 -6.21
N HIS A 18 19.99 5.61 -5.34
CA HIS A 18 19.67 5.19 -3.98
C HIS A 18 18.51 4.18 -3.91
N ARG A 19 18.25 3.47 -5.01
CA ARG A 19 17.26 2.38 -5.05
C ARG A 19 17.94 1.09 -4.65
N GLU A 20 17.23 0.29 -3.89
CA GLU A 20 17.80 -0.95 -3.38
C GLU A 20 17.97 -1.99 -4.48
N VAL A 21 19.18 -2.49 -4.67
CA VAL A 21 19.49 -3.51 -5.69
C VAL A 21 19.65 -4.89 -5.08
N TYR A 22 20.12 -4.96 -3.83
CA TYR A 22 20.25 -6.20 -3.08
C TYR A 22 19.93 -6.02 -1.60
N ARG A 23 19.42 -7.09 -0.98
CA ARG A 23 19.43 -7.27 0.47
C ARG A 23 19.78 -8.69 0.89
N THR A 24 20.47 -8.82 2.02
CA THR A 24 20.64 -10.13 2.69
C THR A 24 19.43 -10.45 3.55
N GLN A 25 18.99 -11.70 3.52
CA GLN A 25 17.83 -12.23 4.24
C GLN A 25 18.12 -13.68 4.66
N GLY A 26 18.92 -13.83 5.72
CA GLY A 26 19.45 -15.14 6.11
C GLY A 26 20.41 -15.67 5.05
N LYS A 27 20.25 -16.93 4.64
CA LYS A 27 21.02 -17.55 3.54
C LYS A 27 20.62 -17.07 2.14
N LEU A 28 19.53 -16.31 2.02
CA LEU A 28 19.09 -15.76 0.74
C LEU A 28 19.60 -14.34 0.57
N THR A 29 19.95 -14.00 -0.66
CA THR A 29 20.11 -12.63 -1.14
C THR A 29 18.97 -12.31 -2.08
N SER A 30 18.16 -11.32 -1.73
CA SER A 30 17.11 -10.79 -2.60
C SER A 30 17.68 -9.72 -3.50
N CYS A 31 17.36 -9.79 -4.79
CA CYS A 31 17.83 -8.90 -5.83
C CYS A 31 16.64 -8.20 -6.46
N PHE A 32 16.79 -6.91 -6.79
CA PHE A 32 15.73 -6.10 -7.37
C PHE A 32 16.22 -5.37 -8.61
N GLY A 33 15.34 -5.23 -9.59
CA GLY A 33 15.58 -4.39 -10.75
C GLY A 33 14.39 -3.51 -11.06
N TYR A 34 14.68 -2.37 -11.65
CA TYR A 34 13.72 -1.31 -11.90
C TYR A 34 13.64 -0.96 -13.37
N ASP A 35 12.47 -0.52 -13.81
CA ASP A 35 12.30 0.05 -15.14
C ASP A 35 12.86 1.48 -15.22
N SER A 36 12.78 2.08 -16.40
CA SER A 36 13.23 3.46 -16.64
C SER A 36 12.46 4.53 -15.86
N MET A 37 11.30 4.18 -15.28
CA MET A 37 10.47 5.05 -14.45
C MET A 37 10.71 4.82 -12.95
N GLY A 38 11.61 3.90 -12.57
CA GLY A 38 11.93 3.58 -11.19
C GLY A 38 10.95 2.61 -10.52
N ARG A 39 10.06 1.97 -11.27
CA ARG A 39 9.14 0.96 -10.75
C ARG A 39 9.82 -0.40 -10.74
N LYS A 40 9.51 -1.26 -9.76
CA LYS A 40 10.09 -2.60 -9.65
C LYS A 40 9.66 -3.42 -10.87
N ALA A 41 10.61 -3.78 -11.73
CA ALA A 41 10.38 -4.55 -12.95
C ALA A 41 10.59 -6.06 -12.74
N TRP A 42 11.50 -6.42 -11.83
CA TRP A 42 11.72 -7.81 -11.43
C TRP A 42 12.32 -7.88 -10.03
N GLN A 43 12.17 -9.04 -9.41
CA GLN A 43 12.86 -9.39 -8.18
C GLN A 43 13.06 -10.91 -8.09
N TYR A 44 14.11 -11.35 -7.40
CA TYR A 44 14.30 -12.76 -7.10
C TYR A 44 15.15 -12.95 -5.85
N ALA A 45 15.00 -14.10 -5.19
CA ALA A 45 15.85 -14.52 -4.08
C ALA A 45 16.75 -15.68 -4.55
N THR A 46 18.01 -15.67 -4.12
CA THR A 46 19.00 -16.69 -4.47
C THR A 46 19.92 -17.00 -3.30
N THR A 47 20.55 -18.17 -3.28
CA THR A 47 21.56 -18.53 -2.28
C THR A 47 22.96 -18.03 -2.64
N LEU A 48 23.11 -17.32 -3.77
CA LEU A 48 24.37 -16.66 -4.11
C LEU A 48 24.62 -15.49 -3.15
N PRO A 49 25.84 -15.36 -2.60
CA PRO A 49 26.23 -14.20 -1.80
C PRO A 49 26.17 -12.90 -2.61
N ALA A 50 25.87 -11.78 -1.94
CA ALA A 50 25.80 -10.45 -2.53
C ALA A 50 27.10 -10.08 -3.27
N GLU A 51 28.27 -10.47 -2.74
CA GLU A 51 29.57 -10.18 -3.35
C GLU A 51 29.78 -10.88 -4.69
N LYS A 52 29.19 -12.07 -4.88
CA LYS A 52 29.22 -12.75 -6.18
C LYS A 52 28.24 -12.12 -7.15
N LEU A 53 27.08 -11.66 -6.65
CA LEU A 53 26.05 -11.03 -7.47
C LEU A 53 26.51 -9.67 -8.03
N SER A 54 27.19 -8.85 -7.22
CA SER A 54 27.76 -7.57 -7.66
C SER A 54 28.82 -7.75 -8.76
N GLN A 55 29.56 -8.87 -8.75
CA GLN A 55 30.52 -9.22 -9.81
C GLN A 55 29.85 -9.76 -11.09
N ILE A 56 28.68 -10.38 -10.96
CA ILE A 56 27.92 -10.98 -12.06
C ILE A 56 27.03 -9.95 -12.77
N GLN A 57 26.60 -8.87 -12.10
CA GLN A 57 25.91 -7.73 -12.70
C GLN A 57 26.85 -6.84 -13.53
N ASN A 58 27.50 -7.45 -14.52
CA ASN A 58 28.18 -6.76 -15.60
C ASN A 58 27.12 -6.25 -16.61
N PRO A 59 27.15 -5.00 -17.09
CA PRO A 59 26.16 -4.43 -18.02
C PRO A 59 25.89 -5.25 -19.30
N LEU A 60 26.76 -6.21 -19.63
CA LEU A 60 26.66 -7.09 -20.79
C LEU A 60 25.77 -8.33 -20.56
N ILE A 61 25.40 -8.66 -19.32
CA ILE A 61 24.59 -9.85 -19.01
C ILE A 61 23.16 -9.42 -18.70
N LYS A 62 22.21 -9.88 -19.51
CA LYS A 62 20.78 -9.61 -19.32
C LYS A 62 20.30 -10.26 -17.99
N PRO A 63 19.87 -9.47 -16.99
CA PRO A 63 19.46 -9.99 -15.68
C PRO A 63 18.27 -10.94 -15.77
N GLU A 64 17.47 -10.85 -16.84
CA GLU A 64 16.35 -11.75 -17.19
C GLU A 64 16.71 -13.24 -17.08
N ARG A 65 17.95 -13.64 -17.44
CA ARG A 65 18.39 -15.04 -17.38
C ARG A 65 18.64 -15.55 -15.96
N TYR A 66 18.91 -14.66 -15.01
CA TYR A 66 19.08 -15.03 -13.60
C TYR A 66 17.75 -15.06 -12.87
N VAL A 67 16.81 -14.17 -13.20
CA VAL A 67 15.49 -14.12 -12.56
C VAL A 67 14.80 -15.49 -12.64
N GLU A 68 14.74 -16.09 -13.84
CA GLU A 68 14.00 -17.33 -14.12
C GLU A 68 14.80 -18.61 -13.81
N HIS A 69 15.97 -18.50 -13.18
CA HIS A 69 16.82 -19.66 -12.93
C HIS A 69 16.10 -20.68 -12.03
N ALA A 70 16.17 -21.96 -12.41
CA ALA A 70 15.41 -23.05 -11.75
C ALA A 70 15.67 -23.14 -10.24
N TYR A 71 16.87 -22.74 -9.80
CA TYR A 71 17.31 -22.81 -8.41
C TYR A 71 16.89 -21.62 -7.53
N ASN A 72 16.36 -20.53 -8.09
CA ASN A 72 15.89 -19.40 -7.28
C ASN A 72 14.53 -19.76 -6.66
N PRO A 73 14.40 -19.85 -5.32
CA PRO A 73 13.14 -20.25 -4.69
C PRO A 73 11.99 -19.26 -4.98
N ILE A 74 12.33 -17.98 -5.15
CA ILE A 74 11.37 -16.89 -5.36
C ILE A 74 11.85 -16.06 -6.54
N HIS A 75 11.01 -15.83 -7.54
CA HIS A 75 11.24 -14.81 -8.56
C HIS A 75 9.94 -14.26 -9.11
N ARG A 76 9.97 -12.97 -9.48
CA ARG A 76 8.83 -12.23 -10.02
C ARG A 76 9.26 -11.24 -11.08
N ARG A 77 8.37 -11.02 -12.06
CA ARG A 77 8.46 -9.95 -13.05
C ARG A 77 7.16 -9.17 -13.09
N TYR A 78 7.30 -7.87 -13.34
CA TYR A 78 6.21 -6.91 -13.40
C TYR A 78 6.29 -6.20 -14.75
N GLU A 79 5.18 -6.22 -15.48
CA GLU A 79 5.02 -5.42 -16.68
C GLU A 79 3.96 -4.37 -16.43
N TYR A 80 4.19 -3.18 -16.97
CA TYR A 80 3.31 -2.05 -16.81
C TYR A 80 2.86 -1.53 -18.17
N ASP A 81 1.63 -1.05 -18.23
CA ASP A 81 1.09 -0.41 -19.41
C ASP A 81 1.68 1.01 -19.60
N PRO A 82 1.43 1.66 -20.75
CA PRO A 82 1.87 3.03 -21.00
C PRO A 82 1.24 4.09 -20.07
N ALA A 83 0.10 3.79 -19.44
CA ALA A 83 -0.56 4.68 -18.49
C ALA A 83 0.09 4.65 -17.10
N GLY A 84 0.85 3.59 -16.81
CA GLY A 84 1.59 3.44 -15.58
C GLY A 84 1.12 2.27 -14.71
N GLU A 85 0.03 1.61 -15.08
CA GLU A 85 -0.64 0.57 -14.29
C GLU A 85 -0.01 -0.81 -14.51
N LEU A 86 -0.13 -1.70 -13.54
CA LEU A 86 0.46 -3.03 -13.57
C LEU A 86 -0.32 -3.94 -14.51
N SER A 87 0.13 -4.15 -15.75
CA SER A 87 -0.61 -4.97 -16.72
C SER A 87 -0.41 -6.47 -16.53
N ARG A 88 0.73 -6.90 -15.99
CA ARG A 88 1.07 -8.32 -15.86
C ARG A 88 2.04 -8.60 -14.73
N THR A 89 1.84 -9.72 -14.04
CA THR A 89 2.81 -10.34 -13.14
C THR A 89 3.14 -11.76 -13.58
N LEU A 90 4.42 -12.11 -13.52
CA LEU A 90 4.90 -13.48 -13.67
C LEU A 90 5.59 -13.86 -12.36
N ASP A 91 5.02 -14.80 -11.61
CA ASP A 91 5.52 -15.25 -10.32
C ASP A 91 5.78 -16.76 -10.35
N LYS A 92 6.96 -17.21 -9.91
CA LYS A 92 7.34 -18.63 -9.93
C LYS A 92 6.34 -19.55 -9.23
N LEU A 93 5.81 -19.10 -8.09
CA LEU A 93 4.97 -19.90 -7.19
C LEU A 93 3.47 -19.72 -7.48
N ARG A 94 3.10 -18.63 -8.16
CA ARG A 94 1.69 -18.28 -8.43
C ARG A 94 1.31 -18.34 -9.91
N GLY A 95 2.27 -18.39 -10.82
CA GLY A 95 2.05 -18.35 -12.26
C GLY A 95 1.89 -16.93 -12.78
N GLU A 96 1.24 -16.82 -13.94
CA GLU A 96 0.96 -15.54 -14.58
C GLU A 96 -0.35 -14.94 -14.07
N THR A 97 -0.37 -13.63 -13.86
CA THR A 97 -1.61 -12.85 -13.68
C THR A 97 -1.59 -11.63 -14.59
N GLN A 98 -2.69 -11.39 -15.30
CA GLN A 98 -2.91 -10.22 -16.14
C GLN A 98 -3.95 -9.32 -15.48
N TYR A 99 -3.80 -8.01 -15.64
CA TYR A 99 -4.71 -7.03 -15.09
C TYR A 99 -5.21 -6.10 -16.20
N GLU A 100 -6.49 -5.77 -16.12
CA GLU A 100 -7.16 -4.86 -17.03
C GLU A 100 -7.73 -3.70 -16.22
N TYR A 101 -7.73 -2.52 -16.81
CA TYR A 101 -8.13 -1.28 -16.15
C TYR A 101 -9.16 -0.52 -16.99
N GLU A 102 -10.07 0.18 -16.31
CA GLU A 102 -10.87 1.22 -16.92
C GLU A 102 -10.00 2.44 -17.27
N ALA A 103 -10.49 3.30 -18.16
CA ALA A 103 -9.76 4.51 -18.59
C ALA A 103 -9.43 5.49 -17.46
N ASN A 104 -10.09 5.38 -16.30
CA ASN A 104 -9.84 6.17 -15.11
C ASN A 104 -8.86 5.50 -14.11
N GLY A 105 -8.27 4.35 -14.47
CA GLY A 105 -7.31 3.60 -13.67
C GLY A 105 -7.92 2.61 -12.67
N GLN A 106 -9.25 2.45 -12.63
CA GLN A 106 -9.88 1.44 -11.77
C GLN A 106 -9.64 0.04 -12.32
N LEU A 107 -9.33 -0.91 -11.43
CA LEU A 107 -9.10 -2.30 -11.81
C LEU A 107 -10.41 -2.92 -12.35
N LEU A 108 -10.42 -3.29 -13.62
CA LEU A 108 -11.55 -3.91 -14.31
C LEU A 108 -11.51 -5.44 -14.18
N ALA A 109 -10.33 -6.05 -14.30
CA ALA A 109 -10.18 -7.50 -14.16
C ALA A 109 -8.78 -7.90 -13.67
N ARG A 110 -8.71 -9.07 -13.02
CA ARG A 110 -7.51 -9.80 -12.65
C ARG A 110 -7.66 -11.24 -13.13
N ASN A 111 -6.87 -11.62 -14.13
CA ASN A 111 -6.96 -12.92 -14.81
C ASN A 111 -5.72 -13.76 -14.52
N THR A 112 -5.88 -14.95 -13.94
CA THR A 112 -4.76 -15.84 -13.54
C THR A 112 -4.51 -16.98 -14.54
N GLY A 113 -5.01 -16.85 -15.78
CA GLY A 113 -4.97 -17.90 -16.80
C GLY A 113 -5.88 -19.10 -16.55
N ARG A 114 -6.58 -19.13 -15.40
CA ARG A 114 -7.61 -20.10 -15.04
C ARG A 114 -8.95 -19.39 -14.96
N VAL A 115 -9.94 -19.91 -15.68
CA VAL A 115 -11.28 -19.31 -15.75
C VAL A 115 -11.94 -19.18 -14.36
N VAL A 116 -11.65 -20.11 -13.45
CA VAL A 116 -12.29 -20.18 -12.12
C VAL A 116 -11.66 -19.23 -11.09
N ASP A 117 -10.41 -18.81 -11.32
CA ASP A 117 -9.62 -18.02 -10.37
C ASP A 117 -9.51 -16.55 -10.81
N GLY A 118 -10.24 -16.16 -11.86
CA GLY A 118 -10.32 -14.79 -12.36
C GLY A 118 -11.27 -13.93 -11.53
N GLU A 119 -10.98 -12.63 -11.43
CA GLU A 119 -11.84 -11.64 -10.81
C GLU A 119 -12.14 -10.53 -11.81
N GLU A 120 -13.41 -10.20 -11.99
CA GLU A 120 -13.81 -8.99 -12.70
C GLU A 120 -14.37 -7.97 -11.67
N PHE A 121 -14.47 -6.70 -12.03
CA PHE A 121 -14.97 -5.67 -11.13
C PHE A 121 -15.85 -4.67 -11.88
N ARG A 122 -16.86 -4.15 -11.19
CA ARG A 122 -17.71 -3.05 -11.67
C ARG A 122 -17.84 -2.01 -10.58
N TYR A 123 -17.96 -0.76 -10.99
CA TYR A 123 -18.05 0.36 -10.07
C TYR A 123 -19.22 1.28 -10.44
N ASP A 124 -19.80 1.94 -9.44
CA ASP A 124 -20.61 3.13 -9.69
C ASP A 124 -19.73 4.38 -9.88
N ALA A 125 -20.35 5.52 -10.18
CA ALA A 125 -19.64 6.78 -10.41
C ALA A 125 -18.87 7.29 -9.18
N ALA A 126 -19.21 6.85 -7.97
CA ALA A 126 -18.52 7.17 -6.73
C ALA A 126 -17.44 6.14 -6.38
N ALA A 127 -17.10 5.22 -7.31
CA ALA A 127 -16.14 4.15 -7.13
C ALA A 127 -16.52 3.11 -6.06
N ASN A 128 -17.82 2.94 -5.75
CA ASN A 128 -18.28 1.80 -4.97
C ASN A 128 -18.29 0.55 -5.86
N ARG A 129 -17.76 -0.57 -5.38
CA ARG A 129 -17.85 -1.84 -6.10
C ARG A 129 -19.31 -2.31 -6.15
N LEU A 130 -19.72 -2.85 -7.29
CA LEU A 130 -21.06 -3.38 -7.55
C LEU A 130 -21.00 -4.90 -7.83
N ASN A 131 -22.06 -5.65 -7.47
CA ASN A 131 -22.16 -7.06 -7.88
C ASN A 131 -22.41 -7.16 -9.39
N PHE A 132 -21.94 -8.21 -10.07
CA PHE A 132 -22.13 -8.38 -11.52
C PHE A 132 -23.58 -8.38 -12.01
N ASN A 133 -24.49 -8.85 -11.16
CA ASN A 133 -25.90 -8.95 -11.51
C ASN A 133 -26.64 -7.62 -11.31
N THR A 134 -25.96 -6.58 -10.84
CA THR A 134 -26.52 -5.22 -10.74
C THR A 134 -26.54 -4.54 -12.11
N SER A 135 -27.50 -3.64 -12.30
CA SER A 135 -27.56 -2.76 -13.46
C SER A 135 -26.35 -1.84 -13.45
N ARG A 136 -25.83 -1.48 -14.63
CA ARG A 136 -24.76 -0.47 -14.78
C ARG A 136 -25.15 0.93 -14.26
N PHE A 137 -26.43 1.15 -13.99
CA PHE A 137 -26.96 2.40 -13.44
C PHE A 137 -27.26 2.31 -11.94
N ASP A 138 -27.02 1.15 -11.33
CA ASP A 138 -27.13 1.00 -9.88
C ASP A 138 -26.01 1.80 -9.21
N HIS A 139 -26.33 2.33 -8.03
CA HIS A 139 -25.40 3.10 -7.22
C HIS A 139 -25.59 2.76 -5.75
N VAL A 140 -24.51 2.83 -5.00
CA VAL A 140 -24.55 2.61 -3.56
C VAL A 140 -24.93 3.92 -2.89
N LYS A 141 -26.18 4.02 -2.45
CA LYS A 141 -26.69 5.18 -1.74
C LYS A 141 -25.81 5.51 -0.51
N ASP A 142 -25.44 6.78 -0.37
CA ASP A 142 -24.60 7.32 0.70
C ASP A 142 -23.22 6.64 0.82
N ASN A 143 -22.76 5.95 -0.24
CA ASN A 143 -21.59 5.06 -0.24
C ASN A 143 -21.65 3.90 0.78
N ARG A 144 -22.83 3.62 1.35
CA ARG A 144 -23.05 2.55 2.36
C ARG A 144 -23.53 1.27 1.69
N LEU A 145 -22.62 0.31 1.53
CA LEU A 145 -22.90 -0.95 0.85
C LEU A 145 -23.78 -1.84 1.72
N ARG A 146 -25.04 -2.08 1.33
CA ARG A 146 -25.99 -2.87 2.13
C ARG A 146 -25.97 -4.35 1.82
N GLN A 147 -25.59 -4.73 0.60
CA GLN A 147 -25.59 -6.11 0.15
C GLN A 147 -24.42 -6.37 -0.80
N TRP A 148 -23.74 -7.50 -0.65
CA TRP A 148 -22.66 -7.95 -1.52
C TRP A 148 -22.63 -9.47 -1.56
N ALA A 149 -22.81 -10.08 -2.74
CA ALA A 149 -23.00 -11.53 -2.86
C ALA A 149 -24.04 -12.06 -1.84
N ASN A 150 -23.63 -12.97 -0.94
CA ASN A 150 -24.43 -13.51 0.15
C ASN A 150 -24.25 -12.78 1.50
N HIS A 151 -23.72 -11.56 1.48
CA HIS A 151 -23.47 -10.75 2.66
C HIS A 151 -24.46 -9.58 2.75
N GLU A 152 -24.95 -9.30 3.95
CA GLU A 152 -25.74 -8.12 4.27
C GLU A 152 -25.04 -7.27 5.32
N TYR A 153 -25.18 -5.95 5.21
CA TYR A 153 -24.48 -4.97 6.03
C TYR A 153 -25.44 -3.92 6.55
N LYS A 154 -25.36 -3.62 7.85
CA LYS A 154 -26.14 -2.55 8.50
C LYS A 154 -25.20 -1.53 9.13
N TYR A 155 -25.58 -0.26 9.02
CA TYR A 155 -24.80 0.87 9.51
C TYR A 155 -25.60 1.67 10.53
N ASP A 156 -24.91 2.29 11.47
CA ASP A 156 -25.51 3.30 12.36
C ASP A 156 -25.73 4.65 11.64
N ALA A 157 -26.22 5.65 12.39
CA ALA A 157 -26.45 6.99 11.87
C ALA A 157 -25.15 7.69 11.42
N TRP A 158 -24.04 7.46 12.13
CA TRP A 158 -22.70 8.00 11.83
C TRP A 158 -21.99 7.28 10.68
N GLY A 159 -22.55 6.17 10.20
CA GLY A 159 -22.02 5.42 9.07
C GLY A 159 -21.00 4.35 9.46
N ASN A 160 -20.94 3.94 10.73
CA ASN A 160 -20.15 2.79 11.14
C ASN A 160 -20.93 1.50 10.86
N LEU A 161 -20.27 0.47 10.34
CA LEU A 161 -20.85 -0.86 10.18
C LEU A 161 -21.13 -1.45 11.56
N ILE A 162 -22.38 -1.76 11.88
CA ILE A 162 -22.79 -2.33 13.17
C ILE A 162 -23.19 -3.80 13.08
N GLU A 163 -23.51 -4.30 11.89
CA GLU A 163 -23.84 -5.71 11.66
C GLU A 163 -23.39 -6.15 10.28
N LYS A 164 -22.75 -7.32 10.20
CA LYS A 164 -22.43 -8.04 8.96
C LYS A 164 -22.99 -9.45 9.05
N THR A 165 -23.90 -9.81 8.14
CA THR A 165 -24.51 -11.13 8.07
C THR A 165 -24.00 -11.87 6.84
N VAL A 166 -23.59 -13.13 6.99
CA VAL A 166 -23.08 -13.99 5.92
C VAL A 166 -23.97 -15.22 5.82
N GLY A 167 -24.76 -15.30 4.74
CA GLY A 167 -25.79 -16.32 4.61
C GLY A 167 -26.88 -16.18 5.68
N ILE A 168 -27.37 -17.30 6.21
CA ILE A 168 -28.51 -17.31 7.16
C ILE A 168 -28.05 -17.44 8.62
N VAL A 169 -26.88 -18.05 8.84
CA VAL A 169 -26.50 -18.61 10.14
C VAL A 169 -25.39 -17.86 10.84
N ARG A 170 -24.64 -17.01 10.14
CA ARG A 170 -23.47 -16.33 10.72
C ARG A 170 -23.64 -14.83 10.63
N TRP A 171 -23.61 -14.14 11.76
CA TRP A 171 -23.61 -12.68 11.78
C TRP A 171 -22.63 -12.15 12.82
N GLN A 172 -22.10 -10.97 12.53
CA GLN A 172 -21.11 -10.28 13.33
C GLN A 172 -21.67 -8.92 13.73
N THR A 173 -21.55 -8.56 15.00
CA THR A 173 -21.89 -7.23 15.50
C THR A 173 -20.62 -6.46 15.85
N PHE A 174 -20.70 -5.14 15.68
CA PHE A 174 -19.57 -4.23 15.86
C PHE A 174 -20.00 -3.05 16.73
N THR A 175 -19.27 -2.81 17.82
CA THR A 175 -19.56 -1.74 18.78
C THR A 175 -18.42 -0.74 18.81
N TYR A 176 -18.77 0.54 18.76
CA TYR A 176 -17.82 1.65 18.70
C TYR A 176 -17.89 2.51 19.96
N ASP A 177 -16.77 3.17 20.28
CA ASP A 177 -16.75 4.22 21.31
C ASP A 177 -17.20 5.59 20.74
N CYS A 178 -17.19 6.61 21.59
CA CYS A 178 -17.58 7.98 21.19
C CYS A 178 -16.59 8.66 20.23
N GLU A 179 -15.40 8.08 20.02
CA GLU A 179 -14.41 8.53 19.02
C GLU A 179 -14.52 7.73 17.70
N ASN A 180 -15.60 6.95 17.52
CA ASN A 180 -15.83 6.06 16.38
C ASN A 180 -14.77 4.96 16.20
N ARG A 181 -14.10 4.53 17.28
CA ARG A 181 -13.17 3.40 17.24
C ARG A 181 -13.89 2.11 17.60
N LEU A 182 -13.61 1.02 16.86
CA LEU A 182 -14.19 -0.29 17.13
C LEU A 182 -13.64 -0.85 18.45
N VAL A 183 -14.48 -1.02 19.47
CA VAL A 183 -14.07 -1.47 20.81
C VAL A 183 -14.53 -2.88 21.15
N LYS A 184 -15.56 -3.41 20.48
CA LYS A 184 -16.04 -4.78 20.69
C LYS A 184 -16.59 -5.38 19.40
N THR A 185 -16.38 -6.67 19.22
CA THR A 185 -17.03 -7.48 18.18
C THR A 185 -17.56 -8.79 18.76
N GLU A 186 -18.69 -9.25 18.25
CA GLU A 186 -19.26 -10.58 18.57
C GLU A 186 -19.67 -11.27 17.28
N THR A 187 -19.21 -12.50 17.06
CA THR A 187 -19.64 -13.36 15.96
C THR A 187 -20.53 -14.46 16.51
N MET A 188 -21.75 -14.52 15.99
CA MET A 188 -22.70 -15.60 16.23
C MET A 188 -22.63 -16.60 15.09
N ALA A 189 -22.68 -17.89 15.42
CA ALA A 189 -22.93 -18.98 14.49
C ALA A 189 -24.14 -19.77 14.98
N ASP A 190 -25.16 -19.87 14.14
CA ASP A 190 -26.49 -20.36 14.50
C ASP A 190 -27.08 -19.61 15.71
N THR A 191 -27.13 -20.25 16.87
CA THR A 191 -27.66 -19.65 18.11
C THR A 191 -26.59 -19.47 19.18
N GLN A 192 -25.32 -19.73 18.87
CA GLN A 192 -24.22 -19.71 19.82
C GLN A 192 -23.20 -18.62 19.47
N VAL A 193 -22.59 -18.05 20.51
CA VAL A 193 -21.46 -17.14 20.37
C VAL A 193 -20.26 -17.97 19.91
N GLU A 194 -19.78 -17.72 18.69
CA GLU A 194 -18.59 -18.36 18.14
C GLU A 194 -17.32 -17.61 18.57
N SER A 195 -17.38 -16.27 18.54
CA SER A 195 -16.28 -15.43 19.01
C SER A 195 -16.73 -14.11 19.62
N THR A 196 -15.97 -13.63 20.59
CA THR A 196 -16.11 -12.28 21.18
C THR A 196 -14.73 -11.65 21.21
N SER A 197 -14.61 -10.35 20.94
CA SER A 197 -13.34 -9.65 21.03
C SER A 197 -13.51 -8.21 21.52
N SER A 198 -12.48 -7.69 22.19
CA SER A 198 -12.40 -6.33 22.67
C SER A 198 -11.05 -5.71 22.33
N TYR A 199 -11.06 -4.40 22.08
CA TYR A 199 -9.89 -3.65 21.62
C TYR A 199 -9.66 -2.43 22.50
N GLN A 200 -8.40 -2.09 22.74
CA GLN A 200 -7.99 -0.92 23.51
C GLN A 200 -7.07 -0.03 22.68
N TYR A 201 -7.23 1.28 22.84
CA TYR A 201 -6.51 2.29 22.07
C TYR A 201 -5.78 3.26 22.99
N ASP A 202 -4.68 3.83 22.51
CA ASP A 202 -4.06 4.98 23.15
C ASP A 202 -4.68 6.31 22.69
N SER A 203 -4.23 7.41 23.28
CA SER A 203 -4.69 8.77 22.97
C SER A 203 -4.37 9.24 21.55
N LEU A 204 -3.49 8.52 20.83
CA LEU A 204 -3.18 8.78 19.42
C LEU A 204 -4.05 7.93 18.48
N GLY A 205 -5.01 7.16 19.01
CA GLY A 205 -5.91 6.32 18.24
C GLY A 205 -5.29 4.99 17.78
N ARG A 206 -4.09 4.63 18.26
CA ARG A 206 -3.44 3.37 17.89
C ARG A 206 -3.92 2.25 18.80
N ARG A 207 -4.19 1.07 18.24
CA ARG A 207 -4.60 -0.10 19.02
C ARG A 207 -3.42 -0.64 19.82
N VAL A 208 -3.51 -0.61 21.14
CA VAL A 208 -2.45 -1.05 22.07
C VAL A 208 -2.70 -2.44 22.66
N ALA A 209 -3.95 -2.92 22.64
CA ALA A 209 -4.25 -4.28 23.06
C ALA A 209 -5.50 -4.82 22.36
N LYS A 210 -5.56 -6.15 22.28
CA LYS A 210 -6.78 -6.89 21.97
C LYS A 210 -6.91 -8.14 22.84
N GLN A 211 -8.15 -8.49 23.14
CA GLN A 211 -8.51 -9.76 23.76
C GLN A 211 -9.61 -10.40 22.92
N SER A 212 -9.46 -11.69 22.63
CA SER A 212 -10.41 -12.44 21.82
C SER A 212 -10.69 -13.78 22.47
N GLU A 213 -11.95 -14.19 22.48
CA GLU A 213 -12.37 -15.55 22.80
C GLU A 213 -12.96 -16.15 21.52
N ILE A 214 -12.38 -17.26 21.04
CA ILE A 214 -12.82 -17.93 19.81
C ILE A 214 -13.02 -19.40 20.15
N LYS A 215 -14.25 -19.91 20.02
CA LYS A 215 -14.60 -21.31 20.34
C LYS A 215 -14.06 -21.74 21.72
N GLY A 216 -14.24 -20.89 22.74
CA GLY A 216 -13.79 -21.10 24.12
C GLY A 216 -12.29 -20.88 24.37
N HIS A 217 -11.50 -20.54 23.35
CA HIS A 217 -10.06 -20.26 23.51
C HIS A 217 -9.83 -18.77 23.66
N THR A 218 -9.25 -18.35 24.78
CA THR A 218 -8.90 -16.94 25.03
C THR A 218 -7.49 -16.64 24.52
N GLY A 219 -7.39 -15.63 23.67
CA GLY A 219 -6.14 -15.00 23.24
C GLY A 219 -6.07 -13.56 23.73
N GLN A 220 -4.86 -13.11 24.06
CA GLN A 220 -4.58 -11.71 24.39
C GLN A 220 -3.31 -11.29 23.66
N LYS A 221 -3.34 -10.11 23.06
CA LYS A 221 -2.17 -9.49 22.42
C LYS A 221 -2.04 -8.03 22.85
N ARG A 222 -0.81 -7.59 23.10
CA ARG A 222 -0.43 -6.18 23.24
C ARG A 222 0.40 -5.74 22.05
N PHE A 223 0.30 -4.46 21.70
CA PHE A 223 0.99 -3.89 20.56
C PHE A 223 1.85 -2.69 21.00
N LEU A 224 3.10 -2.68 20.57
CA LEU A 224 4.00 -1.54 20.72
C LEU A 224 4.20 -0.86 19.37
N TRP A 225 4.35 0.46 19.40
CA TRP A 225 4.34 1.31 18.21
C TRP A 225 5.57 2.22 18.14
N GLN A 226 6.13 2.36 16.94
CA GLN A 226 7.11 3.38 16.58
C GLN A 226 6.42 4.41 15.67
N GLY A 227 6.06 5.57 16.23
CA GLY A 227 5.17 6.51 15.53
C GLY A 227 3.82 5.84 15.20
N LEU A 228 3.44 5.82 13.92
CA LEU A 228 2.23 5.15 13.42
C LEU A 228 2.52 3.74 12.86
N ARG A 229 3.67 3.14 13.16
CA ARG A 229 4.05 1.81 12.67
C ARG A 229 4.09 0.80 13.80
N MET A 230 3.40 -0.34 13.65
CA MET A 230 3.40 -1.40 14.66
C MET A 230 4.79 -1.99 14.75
N LEU A 231 5.45 -1.80 15.88
CA LEU A 231 6.80 -2.27 16.13
C LEU A 231 6.83 -3.69 16.66
N ARG A 232 5.95 -4.04 17.60
CA ARG A 232 5.96 -5.35 18.28
C ARG A 232 4.55 -5.80 18.58
N GLU A 233 4.31 -7.11 18.51
CA GLU A 233 3.17 -7.75 19.16
C GLU A 233 3.66 -8.69 20.28
N GLU A 234 2.90 -8.75 21.37
CA GLU A 234 3.25 -9.52 22.57
C GLU A 234 2.05 -10.35 23.02
N SER A 235 2.26 -11.65 23.17
CA SER A 235 1.36 -12.62 23.79
C SER A 235 2.02 -13.14 25.08
N PRO A 236 1.29 -13.80 26.00
CA PRO A 236 1.91 -14.43 27.16
C PRO A 236 3.05 -15.38 26.75
N GLY A 237 4.28 -15.12 27.22
CA GLY A 237 5.46 -15.94 26.94
C GLY A 237 6.04 -15.84 25.52
N GLN A 238 5.54 -14.95 24.65
CA GLN A 238 6.04 -14.77 23.29
C GLN A 238 5.92 -13.32 22.82
N SER A 239 6.93 -12.85 22.09
CA SER A 239 6.87 -11.57 21.40
C SER A 239 7.38 -11.67 19.97
N SER A 240 6.87 -10.83 19.09
CA SER A 240 7.32 -10.72 17.71
C SER A 240 7.61 -9.26 17.37
N LEU A 241 8.87 -8.93 17.12
CA LEU A 241 9.35 -7.61 16.71
C LEU A 241 9.38 -7.52 15.18
N TYR A 242 8.72 -6.51 14.62
CA TYR A 242 8.65 -6.26 13.19
C TYR A 242 9.66 -5.21 12.75
N LEU A 243 10.44 -5.55 11.73
CA LEU A 243 11.36 -4.65 11.03
C LEU A 243 10.81 -4.36 9.66
N TYR A 244 10.95 -3.11 9.21
CA TYR A 244 10.36 -2.62 7.98
C TYR A 244 11.39 -1.96 7.09
N GLU A 245 11.05 -1.85 5.81
CA GLU A 245 11.85 -1.10 4.87
C GLU A 245 11.96 0.39 5.27
N PRO A 246 13.12 1.04 5.02
CA PRO A 246 13.31 2.45 5.37
C PRO A 246 12.24 3.36 4.77
N GLY A 247 11.51 4.07 5.64
CA GLY A 247 10.46 5.00 5.21
C GLY A 247 9.26 4.36 4.52
N SER A 248 9.00 3.06 4.76
CA SER A 248 7.84 2.31 4.23
C SER A 248 7.23 1.38 5.27
N TYR A 249 5.97 1.00 5.11
CA TYR A 249 5.28 -0.02 5.91
C TYR A 249 5.44 -1.44 5.35
N ALA A 250 6.21 -1.62 4.28
CA ALA A 250 6.58 -2.93 3.77
C ALA A 250 7.45 -3.65 4.81
N PRO A 251 7.04 -4.83 5.30
CA PRO A 251 7.82 -5.54 6.28
C PRO A 251 9.04 -6.19 5.63
N LEU A 252 10.13 -6.23 6.39
CA LEU A 252 11.44 -6.70 5.96
C LEU A 252 11.83 -7.98 6.70
N ALA A 253 11.70 -7.99 8.03
CA ALA A 253 11.98 -9.15 8.85
C ALA A 253 11.12 -9.13 10.13
N ARG A 254 11.03 -10.29 10.78
CA ARG A 254 10.41 -10.46 12.10
C ARG A 254 11.36 -11.21 13.02
N VAL A 255 11.48 -10.76 14.25
CA VAL A 255 12.27 -11.43 15.28
C VAL A 255 11.33 -11.91 16.37
N ASP A 256 11.21 -13.23 16.51
CA ASP A 256 10.37 -13.87 17.50
C ASP A 256 11.22 -14.28 18.70
N GLU A 257 10.78 -13.85 19.88
CA GLU A 257 11.36 -14.21 21.18
C GLU A 257 10.32 -15.01 21.95
N LYS A 258 10.71 -16.18 22.47
CA LYS A 258 9.83 -17.05 23.23
C LYS A 258 10.48 -17.43 24.56
N GLU A 259 9.71 -17.34 25.63
CA GLU A 259 10.19 -17.67 26.98
C GLU A 259 10.66 -19.13 27.03
N GLY A 260 11.89 -19.33 27.53
CA GLY A 260 12.53 -20.64 27.60
C GLY A 260 13.33 -21.06 26.35
N GLU A 261 13.27 -20.32 25.25
CA GLU A 261 14.19 -20.49 24.11
C GLU A 261 15.46 -19.66 24.32
N VAL A 262 16.63 -20.23 23.99
CA VAL A 262 17.95 -19.59 24.20
C VAL A 262 18.23 -18.54 23.12
N GLU A 263 17.71 -18.74 21.92
CA GLU A 263 17.96 -17.91 20.75
C GLU A 263 16.65 -17.42 20.13
N ASN A 264 16.67 -16.18 19.65
CA ASN A 264 15.55 -15.60 18.92
C ASN A 264 15.48 -16.17 17.50
N LYS A 265 14.27 -16.40 16.99
CA LYS A 265 14.05 -16.84 15.61
C LYS A 265 13.83 -15.64 14.71
N VAL A 266 14.60 -15.57 13.62
CA VAL A 266 14.50 -14.48 12.64
C VAL A 266 13.84 -15.01 11.38
N TYR A 267 12.81 -14.30 10.93
CA TYR A 267 12.08 -14.57 9.71
C TYR A 267 12.20 -13.39 8.74
N TYR A 268 12.21 -13.66 7.45
CA TYR A 268 12.40 -12.65 6.41
C TYR A 268 11.20 -12.60 5.48
N PHE A 269 10.66 -11.39 5.27
CA PHE A 269 9.51 -11.18 4.40
C PHE A 269 9.94 -11.02 2.94
N HIS A 270 9.19 -11.68 2.05
CA HIS A 270 9.30 -11.52 0.61
C HIS A 270 8.00 -10.91 0.11
N THR A 271 8.07 -9.67 -0.36
CA THR A 271 6.90 -8.85 -0.69
C THR A 271 6.68 -8.72 -2.19
N ASP A 272 5.51 -8.26 -2.61
CA ASP A 272 5.24 -7.87 -4.00
C ASP A 272 5.85 -6.48 -4.36
N GLN A 273 5.39 -5.86 -5.45
CA GLN A 273 5.83 -4.54 -5.89
C GLN A 273 5.33 -3.39 -5.00
N ILE A 274 4.26 -3.60 -4.23
CA ILE A 274 3.67 -2.62 -3.31
C ILE A 274 3.89 -2.98 -1.84
N GLY A 275 4.74 -3.96 -1.53
CA GLY A 275 5.11 -4.31 -0.15
C GLY A 275 4.15 -5.28 0.54
N THR A 276 3.25 -5.94 -0.17
CA THR A 276 2.37 -6.98 0.38
C THR A 276 3.19 -8.25 0.67
N PRO A 277 3.20 -8.81 1.89
CA PRO A 277 3.86 -10.07 2.19
C PRO A 277 3.27 -11.21 1.37
N LEU A 278 4.11 -11.92 0.61
CA LEU A 278 3.73 -13.08 -0.19
C LEU A 278 4.31 -14.38 0.38
N GLU A 279 5.53 -14.31 0.90
CA GLU A 279 6.19 -15.39 1.64
C GLU A 279 6.92 -14.84 2.86
N MET A 280 7.22 -15.75 3.77
CA MET A 280 8.16 -15.56 4.85
C MET A 280 9.12 -16.75 4.89
N THR A 281 10.42 -16.49 4.99
CA THR A 281 11.44 -17.54 5.11
C THR A 281 12.12 -17.52 6.46
N ASP A 282 12.63 -18.67 6.91
CA ASP A 282 13.57 -18.76 8.03
C ASP A 282 14.97 -18.25 7.66
N ALA A 283 15.93 -18.34 8.58
CA ALA A 283 17.32 -17.96 8.35
C ALA A 283 18.03 -18.86 7.33
N GLU A 284 17.56 -20.09 7.16
CA GLU A 284 18.08 -21.07 6.20
C GLU A 284 17.57 -20.84 4.77
N GLY A 285 16.57 -19.96 4.59
CA GLY A 285 15.95 -19.66 3.30
C GLY A 285 14.79 -20.58 2.94
N GLN A 286 14.29 -21.37 3.88
CA GLN A 286 13.10 -22.21 3.70
C GLN A 286 11.84 -21.38 3.89
N ILE A 287 10.84 -21.60 3.03
CA ILE A 287 9.55 -20.92 3.13
C ILE A 287 8.77 -21.53 4.29
N VAL A 288 8.51 -20.74 5.33
CA VAL A 288 7.73 -21.14 6.53
C VAL A 288 6.30 -20.59 6.53
N TRP A 289 6.03 -19.62 5.66
CA TRP A 289 4.69 -19.11 5.41
C TRP A 289 4.55 -18.62 3.96
N GLN A 290 3.40 -18.88 3.35
CA GLN A 290 3.11 -18.46 1.97
C GLN A 290 1.60 -18.28 1.77
N ALA A 291 1.19 -17.15 1.18
CA ALA A 291 -0.21 -16.89 0.86
C ALA A 291 -0.43 -16.48 -0.60
N LYS A 292 -1.63 -16.78 -1.10
CA LYS A 292 -2.20 -16.24 -2.34
C LYS A 292 -3.33 -15.29 -1.99
N TYR A 293 -3.36 -14.14 -2.64
CA TYR A 293 -4.33 -13.08 -2.39
C TYR A 293 -5.19 -12.83 -3.61
N ARG A 294 -6.43 -12.44 -3.34
CA ARG A 294 -7.32 -11.74 -4.28
C ARG A 294 -6.86 -10.30 -4.47
N ALA A 295 -7.36 -9.64 -5.53
CA ALA A 295 -6.93 -8.30 -5.91
C ALA A 295 -7.08 -7.26 -4.77
N TRP A 296 -8.08 -7.44 -3.91
CA TRP A 296 -8.39 -6.53 -2.80
C TRP A 296 -7.88 -7.04 -1.44
N GLY A 297 -6.90 -7.96 -1.44
CA GLY A 297 -6.18 -8.36 -0.23
C GLY A 297 -6.84 -9.48 0.58
N ALA A 298 -7.98 -10.01 0.13
CA ALA A 298 -8.55 -11.22 0.74
C ALA A 298 -7.62 -12.41 0.49
N VAL A 299 -7.37 -13.22 1.52
CA VAL A 299 -6.55 -14.42 1.39
C VAL A 299 -7.36 -15.47 0.65
N GLU A 300 -6.93 -15.79 -0.57
CA GLU A 300 -7.51 -16.86 -1.37
C GLU A 300 -7.11 -18.23 -0.81
N LYS A 301 -5.82 -18.37 -0.48
CA LYS A 301 -5.27 -19.60 0.09
C LYS A 301 -3.97 -19.32 0.83
N VAL A 302 -3.83 -19.90 2.03
CA VAL A 302 -2.53 -20.07 2.68
C VAL A 302 -1.95 -21.42 2.24
N VAL A 303 -0.81 -21.38 1.54
CA VAL A 303 -0.16 -22.56 0.95
C VAL A 303 0.78 -23.22 1.96
N VAL A 304 1.50 -22.41 2.74
CA VAL A 304 2.38 -22.84 3.83
C VAL A 304 2.03 -22.01 5.06
N ASN A 305 1.89 -22.64 6.23
CA ASN A 305 1.46 -22.00 7.47
C ASN A 305 2.14 -22.60 8.70
N GLU A 306 3.46 -22.74 8.67
CA GLU A 306 4.23 -23.26 9.80
C GLU A 306 4.34 -22.22 10.92
N VAL A 307 4.31 -20.94 10.54
CA VAL A 307 4.41 -19.80 11.45
C VAL A 307 3.26 -18.83 11.17
N GLU A 308 2.58 -18.37 12.23
CA GLU A 308 1.51 -17.36 12.10
C GLU A 308 2.08 -16.06 11.52
N GLN A 309 1.37 -15.47 10.56
CA GLN A 309 1.68 -14.18 9.97
C GLN A 309 0.38 -13.40 9.75
N ASN A 310 0.33 -12.19 10.32
CA ASN A 310 -0.87 -11.34 10.29
C ASN A 310 -0.74 -10.06 9.47
N LEU A 311 0.45 -9.64 9.02
CA LEU A 311 0.56 -8.43 8.20
C LEU A 311 -0.06 -8.67 6.81
N ARG A 312 -0.77 -7.67 6.28
CA ARG A 312 -1.46 -7.73 4.97
C ARG A 312 -0.90 -6.65 4.05
N PHE A 313 -1.75 -5.84 3.39
CA PHE A 313 -1.24 -4.65 2.72
C PHE A 313 -0.46 -3.77 3.71
N GLN A 314 0.39 -2.89 3.18
CA GLN A 314 1.16 -1.97 4.01
C GLN A 314 0.27 -1.28 5.05
N GLY A 315 0.62 -1.39 6.34
CA GLY A 315 -0.14 -0.83 7.47
C GLY A 315 -1.24 -1.74 8.06
N GLN A 316 -1.57 -2.84 7.39
CA GLN A 316 -2.68 -3.71 7.79
C GLN A 316 -2.26 -4.91 8.64
N TYR A 317 -3.06 -5.21 9.65
CA TYR A 317 -2.94 -6.38 10.53
C TYR A 317 -4.24 -7.19 10.53
N PHE A 318 -4.15 -8.49 10.24
CA PHE A 318 -5.29 -9.40 10.19
C PHE A 318 -5.78 -9.81 11.57
N ASP A 319 -7.07 -9.63 11.80
CA ASP A 319 -7.77 -10.09 13.00
C ASP A 319 -8.61 -11.33 12.67
N VAL A 320 -8.10 -12.50 13.07
CA VAL A 320 -8.75 -13.80 12.82
C VAL A 320 -10.16 -13.89 13.41
N GLU A 321 -10.43 -13.18 14.51
CA GLU A 321 -11.72 -13.13 15.19
C GLU A 321 -12.85 -12.54 14.33
N THR A 322 -12.51 -11.65 13.39
CA THR A 322 -13.47 -10.91 12.57
C THR A 322 -13.30 -11.18 11.07
N GLY A 323 -12.09 -11.56 10.65
CA GLY A 323 -11.68 -11.60 9.25
C GLY A 323 -11.31 -10.22 8.68
N LEU A 324 -11.39 -9.16 9.49
CA LEU A 324 -11.05 -7.80 9.09
C LEU A 324 -9.55 -7.53 9.23
N HIS A 325 -9.10 -6.50 8.53
CA HIS A 325 -7.75 -5.99 8.64
C HIS A 325 -7.78 -4.68 9.41
N TYR A 326 -7.19 -4.65 10.61
CA TYR A 326 -6.93 -3.41 11.33
C TYR A 326 -5.91 -2.57 10.54
N ASN A 327 -6.27 -1.34 10.19
CA ASN A 327 -5.45 -0.42 9.40
C ASN A 327 -5.37 0.94 10.12
N THR A 328 -4.59 0.97 11.20
CA THR A 328 -4.33 2.13 12.09
C THR A 328 -5.60 2.83 12.61
N PHE A 329 -6.26 3.67 11.81
CA PHE A 329 -7.46 4.41 12.23
C PHE A 329 -8.77 3.76 11.79
N ARG A 330 -8.73 2.77 10.89
CA ARG A 330 -9.92 2.11 10.35
C ARG A 330 -9.75 0.61 10.30
N TYR A 331 -10.87 -0.10 10.16
CA TYR A 331 -10.89 -1.53 9.85
C TYR A 331 -11.30 -1.73 8.40
N TYR A 332 -10.50 -2.49 7.66
CA TYR A 332 -10.67 -2.81 6.26
C TYR A 332 -11.27 -4.21 6.12
N ASP A 333 -12.35 -4.32 5.36
CA ASP A 333 -12.95 -5.58 4.98
C ASP A 333 -12.41 -6.01 3.60
N PRO A 334 -11.52 -7.01 3.54
CA PRO A 334 -10.88 -7.42 2.28
C PRO A 334 -11.83 -8.13 1.32
N GLU A 335 -12.94 -8.72 1.80
CA GLU A 335 -13.93 -9.38 0.94
C GLU A 335 -14.65 -8.35 0.07
N ILE A 336 -14.99 -7.20 0.67
CA ILE A 336 -15.68 -6.10 -0.02
C ILE A 336 -14.76 -4.95 -0.46
N GLY A 337 -13.47 -5.02 -0.16
CA GLY A 337 -12.46 -4.09 -0.65
C GLY A 337 -12.60 -2.67 -0.12
N ARG A 338 -13.07 -2.49 1.11
CA ARG A 338 -13.39 -1.17 1.69
C ARG A 338 -13.29 -1.11 3.20
N PHE A 339 -13.24 0.10 3.74
CA PHE A 339 -13.34 0.33 5.17
C PHE A 339 -14.77 0.14 5.68
N ILE A 340 -14.90 -0.23 6.95
CA ILE A 340 -16.19 -0.44 7.63
C ILE A 340 -16.70 0.83 8.33
N THR A 341 -15.87 1.87 8.41
CA THR A 341 -16.19 3.20 8.95
C THR A 341 -15.83 4.28 7.92
N GLN A 342 -16.44 5.46 8.06
CA GLN A 342 -16.11 6.62 7.24
C GLN A 342 -14.69 7.13 7.53
N ASP A 343 -14.07 7.78 6.55
CA ASP A 343 -12.77 8.42 6.70
C ASP A 343 -12.82 9.48 7.83
N PRO A 344 -11.97 9.37 8.88
CA PRO A 344 -11.94 10.33 9.98
C PRO A 344 -11.68 11.77 9.56
N ILE A 345 -10.99 11.99 8.42
CA ILE A 345 -10.76 13.34 7.88
C ILE A 345 -11.90 13.83 6.97
N GLY A 346 -12.99 13.06 6.85
CA GLY A 346 -14.21 13.41 6.14
C GLY A 346 -13.96 13.67 4.65
N LEU A 347 -14.64 14.67 4.08
CA LEU A 347 -14.55 15.01 2.65
C LEU A 347 -13.16 15.48 2.20
N LEU A 348 -12.24 15.77 3.12
CA LEU A 348 -10.83 15.99 2.78
C LEU A 348 -10.14 14.70 2.32
N GLY A 349 -10.66 13.55 2.77
CA GLY A 349 -10.31 12.21 2.30
C GLY A 349 -11.20 11.74 1.14
N GLY A 350 -11.76 12.66 0.35
CA GLY A 350 -12.47 12.34 -0.89
C GLY A 350 -13.98 12.18 -0.76
N GLU A 351 -14.61 11.90 -1.89
CA GLU A 351 -16.07 11.82 -2.00
C GLU A 351 -16.62 10.45 -1.55
N ASN A 352 -15.80 9.40 -1.61
CA ASN A 352 -16.14 8.07 -1.12
C ASN A 352 -15.41 7.75 0.18
N LEU A 353 -16.07 8.05 1.30
CA LEU A 353 -15.50 7.93 2.64
C LEU A 353 -15.17 6.49 3.09
N TYR A 354 -15.61 5.46 2.35
CA TYR A 354 -15.32 4.06 2.67
C TYR A 354 -14.22 3.47 1.77
N LYS A 355 -13.77 4.22 0.76
CA LYS A 355 -12.80 3.75 -0.22
C LYS A 355 -11.45 3.49 0.45
N TYR A 356 -10.79 2.39 0.07
CA TYR A 356 -9.41 2.13 0.46
C TYR A 356 -8.44 2.92 -0.43
N VAL A 357 -8.28 2.49 -1.68
CA VAL A 357 -7.47 3.17 -2.69
C VAL A 357 -8.15 3.07 -4.07
N PRO A 358 -7.77 3.91 -5.05
CA PRO A 358 -8.29 3.77 -6.41
C PRO A 358 -7.96 2.43 -7.07
N ASN A 359 -6.74 1.92 -6.85
CA ASN A 359 -6.27 0.65 -7.41
C ASN A 359 -5.34 -0.07 -6.40
N PRO A 360 -5.75 -1.22 -5.83
CA PRO A 360 -4.98 -1.93 -4.80
C PRO A 360 -3.74 -2.65 -5.34
N THR A 361 -3.54 -2.69 -6.66
CA THR A 361 -2.35 -3.32 -7.27
C THR A 361 -1.17 -2.35 -7.39
N THR A 362 -1.42 -1.04 -7.32
CA THR A 362 -0.39 0.01 -7.48
C THR A 362 -0.39 1.03 -6.34
N TRP A 363 -1.44 1.09 -5.52
CA TRP A 363 -1.59 2.04 -4.41
C TRP A 363 -1.72 1.32 -3.07
N VAL A 364 -1.28 2.00 -2.02
CA VAL A 364 -1.45 1.59 -0.62
C VAL A 364 -1.90 2.78 0.22
N ASP A 365 -2.64 2.51 1.29
CA ASP A 365 -3.00 3.48 2.32
C ASP A 365 -2.64 2.91 3.70
N PRO A 366 -1.41 3.18 4.21
CA PRO A 366 -0.93 2.60 5.46
C PRO A 366 -1.62 3.11 6.73
N TRP A 367 -2.25 4.29 6.68
CA TRP A 367 -2.87 4.91 7.87
C TRP A 367 -4.38 4.81 7.84
N GLY A 368 -4.93 4.48 6.67
CA GLY A 368 -6.35 4.53 6.46
C GLY A 368 -6.83 5.96 6.27
N TRP A 369 -6.13 6.85 5.53
CA TRP A 369 -6.59 8.19 5.09
C TRP A 369 -6.35 8.38 3.57
N GLU A 370 -7.26 9.05 2.85
CA GLU A 370 -7.19 9.16 1.38
C GLU A 370 -5.97 9.95 0.79
N CYS A 371 -5.72 9.72 -0.51
CA CYS A 371 -4.44 9.82 -1.22
C CYS A 371 -4.05 11.19 -1.85
N TRP A 372 -2.77 11.30 -2.27
CA TRP A 372 -2.07 12.50 -2.79
C TRP A 372 -2.78 13.38 -3.83
N SER A 373 -3.62 12.80 -4.68
CA SER A 373 -4.31 13.58 -5.72
C SER A 373 -5.25 14.62 -5.11
N THR A 374 -5.91 14.27 -4.01
CA THR A 374 -6.79 15.15 -3.22
C THR A 374 -5.98 16.21 -2.49
N ALA A 375 -4.87 15.82 -1.86
CA ALA A 375 -3.92 16.75 -1.23
C ALA A 375 -3.39 17.82 -2.20
N ARG A 376 -2.93 17.39 -3.38
CA ARG A 376 -2.42 18.28 -4.43
C ARG A 376 -3.50 19.27 -4.89
N LYS A 377 -4.73 18.80 -5.08
CA LYS A 377 -5.88 19.65 -5.46
C LYS A 377 -6.17 20.71 -4.41
N ASN A 378 -6.09 20.34 -3.13
CA ASN A 378 -6.36 21.24 -2.01
C ASN A 378 -5.25 22.29 -1.82
N TYR A 379 -3.98 21.91 -1.99
CA TYR A 379 -2.85 22.84 -1.96
C TYR A 379 -3.04 23.99 -2.96
N TRP A 380 -3.29 23.69 -4.24
CA TRP A 380 -3.42 24.74 -5.25
C TRP A 380 -4.65 25.63 -5.04
N LYS A 381 -5.75 25.08 -4.49
CA LYS A 381 -6.91 25.89 -4.10
C LYS A 381 -6.60 26.84 -2.94
N ALA A 382 -5.76 26.42 -1.99
CA ALA A 382 -5.33 27.25 -0.88
C ALA A 382 -4.37 28.35 -1.36
N GLU A 383 -3.40 28.00 -2.21
CA GLU A 383 -2.47 28.94 -2.85
C GLU A 383 -3.21 30.00 -3.68
N ALA A 384 -4.29 29.63 -4.38
CA ALA A 384 -5.12 30.60 -5.11
C ALA A 384 -5.85 31.61 -4.21
N LYS A 385 -6.11 31.26 -2.94
CA LYS A 385 -6.77 32.15 -1.98
C LYS A 385 -5.78 33.12 -1.35
N ASN A 386 -4.60 32.62 -0.98
CA ASN A 386 -3.52 33.37 -0.34
C ASN A 386 -2.20 33.12 -1.08
N PRO A 387 -1.98 33.75 -2.25
CA PRO A 387 -0.83 33.46 -3.08
C PRO A 387 0.47 33.94 -2.42
N THR A 388 1.46 33.06 -2.35
CA THR A 388 2.81 33.31 -1.84
C THR A 388 3.71 34.02 -2.86
N GLN A 389 3.29 34.05 -4.13
CA GLN A 389 3.98 34.72 -5.24
C GLN A 389 2.98 35.21 -6.29
N THR A 390 3.47 35.97 -7.26
CA THR A 390 2.62 36.49 -8.35
C THR A 390 2.29 35.39 -9.38
N TYR A 391 1.01 35.31 -9.76
CA TYR A 391 0.49 34.39 -10.78
C TYR A 391 -0.34 35.12 -11.83
N SER A 392 -0.33 34.63 -13.07
CA SER A 392 -1.17 35.19 -14.14
C SER A 392 -2.66 34.91 -13.86
N PRO A 393 -3.60 35.73 -14.40
CA PRO A 393 -5.03 35.46 -14.27
C PRO A 393 -5.43 34.06 -14.77
N ALA A 394 -4.76 33.56 -15.80
CA ALA A 394 -4.98 32.21 -16.33
C ALA A 394 -4.53 31.13 -15.33
N ASN A 395 -3.39 31.30 -14.67
CA ASN A 395 -2.93 30.40 -13.62
C ASN A 395 -3.81 30.47 -12.37
N MET A 396 -4.27 31.66 -11.96
CA MET A 396 -5.24 31.82 -10.87
C MET A 396 -6.54 31.04 -11.17
N ALA A 397 -7.06 31.10 -12.40
CA ALA A 397 -8.24 30.34 -12.80
C ALA A 397 -8.03 28.80 -12.83
N ARG A 398 -6.79 28.34 -13.03
CA ARG A 398 -6.44 26.91 -12.93
C ARG A 398 -6.36 26.46 -11.46
N MET A 399 -5.70 27.25 -10.63
CA MET A 399 -5.48 26.94 -9.21
C MET A 399 -6.78 26.95 -8.41
N THR A 400 -7.73 27.83 -8.72
CA THR A 400 -9.09 27.79 -8.12
C THR A 400 -9.86 26.50 -8.42
N LYS A 401 -9.52 25.80 -9.52
CA LYS A 401 -10.04 24.46 -9.86
C LYS A 401 -9.21 23.32 -9.24
N GLY A 402 -8.16 23.64 -8.48
CA GLY A 402 -7.22 22.70 -7.89
C GLY A 402 -6.20 22.13 -8.88
N GLN A 403 -5.98 22.81 -10.01
CA GLN A 403 -4.97 22.44 -10.99
C GLN A 403 -3.69 23.25 -10.77
N ALA A 404 -2.54 22.60 -10.93
CA ALA A 404 -1.26 23.28 -10.83
C ALA A 404 -1.12 24.42 -11.87
N PRO A 405 -0.48 25.54 -11.49
CA PRO A 405 -0.13 26.60 -12.42
C PRO A 405 0.92 26.12 -13.41
N ARG A 406 0.95 26.71 -14.59
CA ARG A 406 1.82 26.34 -15.70
C ARG A 406 2.75 27.47 -16.11
N MET A 407 3.84 27.08 -16.74
CA MET A 407 4.85 27.94 -17.34
C MET A 407 5.20 27.38 -18.73
N LYS A 408 5.72 28.24 -19.60
CA LYS A 408 6.19 27.85 -20.94
C LYS A 408 7.70 27.96 -20.98
N VAL A 409 8.38 26.89 -21.37
CA VAL A 409 9.84 26.78 -21.31
C VAL A 409 10.41 26.25 -22.61
N GLU A 410 11.67 26.58 -22.85
CA GLU A 410 12.51 25.92 -23.84
C GLU A 410 13.35 24.84 -23.16
N VAL A 411 13.38 23.66 -23.77
CA VAL A 411 14.07 22.49 -23.23
C VAL A 411 14.80 21.74 -24.33
N ILE A 412 15.90 21.06 -24.02
CA ILE A 412 16.56 20.12 -24.93
C ILE A 412 16.19 18.70 -24.52
N ASN A 413 15.67 17.93 -25.46
CA ASN A 413 15.39 16.51 -25.25
C ASN A 413 16.70 15.74 -25.05
N ARG A 414 16.88 15.07 -23.91
CA ARG A 414 18.15 14.40 -23.59
C ARG A 414 18.43 13.18 -24.46
N LYS A 415 17.41 12.59 -25.10
CA LYS A 415 17.58 11.44 -26.01
C LYS A 415 17.94 11.85 -27.43
N THR A 416 17.33 12.93 -27.93
CA THR A 416 17.46 13.35 -29.33
C THR A 416 18.40 14.54 -29.53
N GLY A 417 18.74 15.27 -28.46
CA GLY A 417 19.53 16.50 -28.50
C GLY A 417 18.81 17.70 -29.11
N LYS A 418 17.54 17.57 -29.48
CA LYS A 418 16.79 18.64 -30.16
C LYS A 418 16.11 19.59 -29.16
N PRO A 419 16.06 20.91 -29.45
CA PRO A 419 15.28 21.87 -28.66
C PRO A 419 13.77 21.68 -28.90
N GLU A 420 12.98 21.88 -27.85
CA GLU A 420 11.53 21.78 -27.83
C GLU A 420 10.96 22.88 -26.92
N ILE A 421 9.81 23.44 -27.29
CA ILE A 421 9.03 24.34 -26.42
C ILE A 421 7.95 23.53 -25.73
N LYS A 422 7.86 23.63 -24.39
CA LYS A 422 6.87 22.90 -23.60
C LYS A 422 6.13 23.77 -22.61
N ASP A 423 4.84 23.47 -22.47
CA ASP A 423 4.07 23.90 -21.32
C ASP A 423 4.24 22.88 -20.20
N VAL A 424 4.79 23.31 -19.07
CA VAL A 424 5.00 22.45 -17.90
C VAL A 424 4.23 22.98 -16.71
N SER A 425 3.80 22.09 -15.83
CA SER A 425 3.10 22.47 -14.60
C SER A 425 4.08 22.50 -13.43
N MET A 426 3.79 23.32 -12.42
CA MET A 426 4.43 23.20 -11.12
C MET A 426 4.13 21.84 -10.48
N GLU A 427 5.11 21.36 -9.73
CA GLU A 427 5.06 20.14 -8.94
C GLU A 427 5.03 20.49 -7.45
N LEU A 428 4.60 19.55 -6.63
CA LEU A 428 4.64 19.68 -5.17
C LEU A 428 5.62 18.64 -4.64
N HIS A 429 6.58 19.09 -3.85
CA HIS A 429 7.59 18.28 -3.23
C HIS A 429 7.35 18.17 -1.73
N HIS A 430 7.47 16.96 -1.18
CA HIS A 430 7.42 16.72 0.26
C HIS A 430 8.80 16.91 0.88
N ARG A 431 8.94 17.85 1.82
CA ARG A 431 10.23 18.15 2.48
C ARG A 431 10.62 17.10 3.51
N ASP A 432 9.92 17.13 4.64
CA ASP A 432 10.32 16.47 5.87
C ASP A 432 9.66 15.10 6.00
N ILE A 433 8.43 14.97 5.48
CA ILE A 433 7.64 13.74 5.52
C ILE A 433 7.26 13.31 4.11
N PRO A 434 7.91 12.26 3.54
CA PRO A 434 7.69 11.84 2.15
C PRO A 434 6.26 11.35 1.85
N GLN A 435 5.76 11.58 0.62
CA GLN A 435 4.43 11.15 0.17
C GLN A 435 4.09 9.68 0.51
N ARG A 436 5.06 8.78 0.30
CA ARG A 436 4.89 7.32 0.51
C ARG A 436 4.61 6.91 1.96
N VAL A 437 4.83 7.83 2.90
CA VAL A 437 4.70 7.57 4.34
C VAL A 437 3.25 7.62 4.79
N GLY A 438 2.37 8.40 4.14
CA GLY A 438 0.93 8.52 4.50
C GLY A 438 0.64 9.68 5.46
N GLY A 439 -0.65 10.03 5.67
CA GLY A 439 -1.34 10.93 6.65
C GLY A 439 -0.75 12.22 7.31
N ASP A 440 -0.94 12.46 8.63
CA ASP A 440 -0.93 13.82 9.22
C ASP A 440 0.39 14.59 9.02
N GLY A 441 0.27 15.88 8.68
CA GLY A 441 1.41 16.69 8.28
C GLY A 441 1.91 16.43 6.85
N VAL A 442 1.74 15.23 6.30
CA VAL A 442 2.37 14.84 5.02
C VAL A 442 1.83 15.64 3.85
N HIS A 443 0.54 15.93 3.88
CA HIS A 443 -0.14 16.72 2.85
C HIS A 443 -0.40 18.16 3.27
N GLN A 444 0.10 18.59 4.43
CA GLN A 444 -0.07 19.97 4.89
C GLN A 444 0.88 20.90 4.14
N ALA A 445 0.46 22.15 3.92
CA ALA A 445 1.25 23.16 3.22
C ALA A 445 2.64 23.38 3.85
N GLY A 446 2.77 23.20 5.18
CA GLY A 446 4.04 23.31 5.89
C GLY A 446 5.11 22.28 5.48
N ASN A 447 4.68 21.14 4.92
CA ASN A 447 5.55 20.06 4.45
C ASN A 447 5.66 20.00 2.91
N LEU A 448 5.04 20.95 2.19
CA LEU A 448 4.96 20.95 0.73
C LEU A 448 5.62 22.19 0.11
N ASP A 449 6.52 21.95 -0.84
CA ASP A 449 7.12 23.00 -1.67
C ASP A 449 6.60 22.95 -3.10
N ALA A 450 6.13 24.09 -3.59
CA ALA A 450 5.83 24.29 -4.99
C ALA A 450 7.13 24.49 -5.77
N LEU A 451 7.50 23.51 -6.59
CA LEU A 451 8.75 23.53 -7.38
C LEU A 451 8.47 23.43 -8.87
N THR A 452 9.36 23.99 -9.69
CA THR A 452 9.38 23.67 -11.12
C THR A 452 9.84 22.22 -11.30
N PRO A 453 9.53 21.54 -12.42
CA PRO A 453 10.02 20.18 -12.66
C PRO A 453 11.55 20.02 -12.54
N TRP A 454 12.33 21.06 -12.86
CA TRP A 454 13.80 21.04 -12.73
C TRP A 454 14.30 21.35 -11.33
N ALA A 455 13.61 22.24 -10.61
CA ALA A 455 13.87 22.42 -9.18
C ALA A 455 13.52 21.13 -8.41
N HIS A 456 12.41 20.48 -8.78
CA HIS A 456 12.03 19.17 -8.25
C HIS A 456 13.05 18.08 -8.64
N GLU A 457 13.58 18.09 -9.87
CA GLU A 457 14.69 17.25 -10.30
C GLU A 457 15.95 17.45 -9.43
N SER A 458 16.23 18.69 -9.02
CA SER A 458 17.40 19.02 -8.20
C SER A 458 17.30 18.58 -6.74
N VAL A 459 16.09 18.46 -6.18
CA VAL A 459 15.88 18.07 -4.77
C VAL A 459 15.46 16.62 -4.59
N ALA A 460 14.79 16.02 -5.57
CA ALA A 460 14.19 14.68 -5.46
C ALA A 460 14.86 13.63 -6.36
N PHE A 461 15.98 13.96 -7.01
CA PHE A 461 16.73 13.08 -7.93
C PHE A 461 15.85 12.43 -9.02
N ARG A 462 14.86 13.18 -9.53
CA ARG A 462 13.90 12.75 -10.56
C ARG A 462 14.26 13.36 -11.92
N HIS A 463 14.49 12.56 -12.95
CA HIS A 463 14.82 13.09 -14.28
C HIS A 463 13.58 13.50 -15.09
N THR A 464 13.55 14.75 -15.55
CA THR A 464 12.47 15.25 -16.43
C THR A 464 12.56 14.72 -17.87
N GLY A 465 13.67 14.09 -18.25
CA GLY A 465 13.96 13.64 -19.62
C GLY A 465 14.39 14.78 -20.56
N TYR A 466 14.34 16.02 -20.09
CA TYR A 466 14.76 17.21 -20.81
C TYR A 466 15.80 17.98 -20.00
N ARG A 467 16.64 18.76 -20.67
CA ARG A 467 17.52 19.76 -20.05
C ARG A 467 16.85 21.11 -20.20
N PHE A 468 16.57 21.78 -19.08
CA PHE A 468 16.08 23.15 -19.13
C PHE A 468 17.08 24.05 -19.85
N VAL A 469 16.58 24.90 -20.75
CA VAL A 469 17.39 25.90 -21.46
C VAL A 469 17.01 27.28 -20.95
N ASP A 470 15.74 27.66 -21.15
CA ASP A 470 15.27 28.98 -20.79
C ASP A 470 13.76 29.00 -20.46
N MET A 471 13.33 30.00 -19.70
CA MET A 471 11.94 30.23 -19.36
C MET A 471 11.35 31.27 -20.31
N ILE A 472 10.52 30.81 -21.24
CA ILE A 472 9.87 31.68 -22.23
C ILE A 472 8.75 32.52 -21.59
N LYS A 473 7.94 31.90 -20.71
CA LYS A 473 6.91 32.58 -19.91
C LYS A 473 6.80 31.96 -18.52
N GLY A 474 6.90 32.81 -17.51
CA GLY A 474 6.79 32.45 -16.11
C GLY A 474 5.36 32.24 -15.62
N LEU A 475 5.22 31.99 -14.32
CA LEU A 475 3.94 31.72 -13.67
C LEU A 475 3.02 32.96 -13.64
N ASP A 476 3.59 34.15 -13.75
CA ASP A 476 2.94 35.48 -13.76
C ASP A 476 2.45 35.92 -15.14
N THR A 477 3.00 35.34 -16.22
CA THR A 477 2.78 35.77 -17.61
C THR A 477 2.23 34.66 -18.52
N TRP A 478 1.89 33.50 -17.97
CA TRP A 478 1.37 32.35 -18.73
C TRP A 478 0.06 32.66 -19.47
N VAL A 479 0.00 32.30 -20.76
CA VAL A 479 -1.12 32.57 -21.68
C VAL A 479 -1.65 31.22 -22.22
N LYS A 480 -2.97 31.14 -22.41
CA LYS A 480 -3.68 29.94 -22.87
C LYS A 480 -3.29 29.48 -24.27
#